data_AF-A0ABD0L272-F1
#
_entry.id   AF-A0ABD0L272-F1
#
_cell.length_a   1.000
_cell.length_b   1.000
_cell.length_c   1.000
_cell.angle_alpha   90.00
_cell.angle_beta   90.00
_cell.angle_gamma   90.00
#
_symmetry.space_group_name_H-M   'P 1'
#
loop_
_entity.id
_entity.type
_entity.pdbx_description
1 polymer ?
#
loop_
_entity_poly.entity_id
_entity_poly.type
_entity_poly.pdbx_seq_one_letter_code
_entity_poly.pdbx_strand_id
1 'polypeptide(L)'
;RLLLVLVIVTAALMVYLITDKRFSLSFFSVKPCIDPSCPVKFSTSPGERLRQILATRNRTIQQYLAAMSESVKSVAPSKHVIGSAASANHFGELKALIGNLKTHLFPSLSNLTFVIYDLGLSKDQRKWTEKNCGCKVMDFPFTLLPDFFKQLHCFAWKTLLIRTLIQKAEILIWLDSSIRFNATTPVKEILRRTRERGLQLFIPGWRSPLSGAISLRTDAPTFKFYGDVACQYESHGEVWGGLGFYHNEQFVREAVLDPWVSCAFDRGCMCLPSHLKLLTCTHKLPRQRSACHRSDQSSLGIIVSKLYRERTNLIRLIPGLRVDRGILKDLV
;
A
#
# COMPACT_ATOMS: atom_id res chain seq x y z
N ARG A 1 -7.66 41.56 -36.69
CA ARG A 1 -6.27 41.15 -37.04
C ARG A 1 -5.44 40.81 -35.80
N LEU A 2 -5.37 41.65 -34.76
CA LEU A 2 -4.66 41.32 -33.51
C LEU A 2 -5.13 40.03 -32.81
N LEU A 3 -6.44 39.80 -32.72
CA LEU A 3 -6.98 38.60 -32.05
C LEU A 3 -6.57 37.29 -32.76
N LEU A 4 -6.54 37.30 -34.09
CA LEU A 4 -6.18 36.13 -34.89
C LEU A 4 -4.68 35.80 -34.73
N VAL A 5 -3.83 36.83 -34.66
CA VAL A 5 -2.40 36.66 -34.36
C VAL A 5 -2.19 36.10 -32.96
N LEU A 6 -2.95 36.56 -31.96
CA LEU A 6 -2.84 36.07 -30.58
C LEU A 6 -3.26 34.60 -30.45
N VAL A 7 -4.32 34.17 -31.14
CA VAL A 7 -4.78 32.77 -31.17
C VAL A 7 -3.77 31.87 -31.89
N ILE A 8 -3.19 32.33 -33.00
CA ILE A 8 -2.17 31.57 -33.73
C ILE A 8 -0.88 31.46 -32.90
N VAL A 9 -0.46 32.51 -32.22
CA VAL A 9 0.74 32.50 -31.35
C VAL A 9 0.53 31.60 -30.13
N THR A 10 -0.65 31.62 -29.50
CA THR A 10 -0.96 30.73 -28.38
C THR A 10 -1.10 29.26 -28.80
N ALA A 11 -1.71 28.98 -29.95
CA ALA A 11 -1.77 27.64 -30.52
C ALA A 11 -0.37 27.13 -30.91
N ALA A 12 0.46 27.97 -31.52
CA ALA A 12 1.84 27.63 -31.86
C ALA A 12 2.72 27.43 -30.61
N LEU A 13 2.54 28.23 -29.55
CA LEU A 13 3.22 28.01 -28.27
C LEU A 13 2.77 26.71 -27.60
N MET A 14 1.47 26.39 -27.64
CA MET A 14 0.94 25.12 -27.10
C MET A 14 1.48 23.92 -27.87
N VAL A 15 1.51 23.97 -29.21
CA VAL A 15 2.10 22.92 -30.04
C VAL A 15 3.61 22.83 -29.80
N TYR A 16 4.33 23.95 -29.67
CA TYR A 16 5.76 23.97 -29.31
C TYR A 16 6.00 23.37 -27.92
N LEU A 17 5.19 23.69 -26.91
CA LEU A 17 5.30 23.10 -25.57
C LEU A 17 4.93 21.61 -25.52
N ILE A 18 4.05 21.14 -26.42
CA ILE A 18 3.67 19.73 -26.53
C ILE A 18 4.70 18.91 -27.35
N THR A 19 5.39 19.53 -28.32
CA THR A 19 6.33 18.86 -29.25
C THR A 19 7.81 19.07 -28.92
N ASP A 20 8.16 20.04 -28.08
CA ASP A 20 9.53 20.23 -27.61
C ASP A 20 9.90 19.11 -26.63
N LYS A 21 10.59 18.11 -27.17
CA LYS A 21 11.22 16.99 -26.45
C LYS A 21 12.18 17.44 -25.34
N ARG A 22 12.47 18.73 -25.18
CA ARG A 22 13.28 19.29 -24.09
C ARG A 22 12.55 19.50 -22.77
N PHE A 23 11.21 19.48 -22.74
CA PHE A 23 10.45 19.32 -21.50
C PHE A 23 10.22 17.84 -21.16
N SER A 24 11.16 16.97 -21.57
CA SER A 24 11.48 15.81 -20.75
C SER A 24 12.05 16.35 -19.45
N LEU A 25 11.19 16.52 -18.44
CA LEU A 25 11.64 16.42 -17.06
C LEU A 25 12.36 15.08 -16.99
N SER A 26 13.67 15.12 -17.17
CA SER A 26 14.60 14.06 -16.86
C SER A 26 14.58 13.92 -15.35
N PHE A 27 13.47 13.37 -14.83
CA PHE A 27 13.57 12.44 -13.74
C PHE A 27 14.60 11.44 -14.23
N PHE A 28 15.82 11.54 -13.70
CA PHE A 28 16.87 10.57 -13.89
C PHE A 28 16.19 9.20 -13.79
N SER A 29 15.98 8.56 -14.94
CA SER A 29 15.62 7.16 -15.00
C SER A 29 16.90 6.45 -14.61
N VAL A 30 17.19 6.45 -13.31
CA VAL A 30 18.23 5.63 -12.72
C VAL A 30 17.81 4.22 -13.13
N LYS A 31 18.56 3.64 -14.08
CA LYS A 31 18.35 2.26 -14.46
C LYS A 31 18.41 1.46 -13.16
N PRO A 32 17.37 0.69 -12.82
CA PRO A 32 17.39 -0.11 -11.62
C PRO A 32 18.64 -0.99 -11.64
N CYS A 33 19.32 -1.18 -10.50
CA CYS A 33 20.46 -2.09 -10.40
C CYS A 33 19.99 -3.53 -10.60
N ILE A 34 19.91 -3.98 -11.85
CA ILE A 34 19.54 -5.35 -12.22
C ILE A 34 20.72 -6.26 -11.88
N ASP A 35 20.46 -7.37 -11.20
CA ASP A 35 21.44 -8.44 -11.06
C ASP A 35 21.62 -9.14 -12.42
N PRO A 36 22.78 -8.98 -13.10
CA PRO A 36 23.01 -9.59 -14.41
C PRO A 36 23.09 -11.12 -14.33
N SER A 37 23.37 -11.68 -13.15
CA SER A 37 23.50 -13.12 -12.90
C SER A 37 22.17 -13.79 -12.52
N CYS A 38 21.09 -13.03 -12.36
CA CYS A 38 19.80 -13.59 -11.99
C CYS A 38 19.27 -14.47 -13.15
N PRO A 39 19.05 -15.79 -12.92
CA PRO A 39 18.71 -16.74 -13.99
C PRO A 39 17.31 -16.52 -14.56
N VAL A 40 16.48 -15.75 -13.85
CA VAL A 40 15.10 -15.45 -14.24
C VAL A 40 14.94 -13.93 -14.27
N LYS A 41 14.27 -13.41 -15.28
CA LYS A 41 13.93 -11.98 -15.41
C LYS A 41 12.43 -11.84 -15.53
N PHE A 42 11.90 -10.67 -15.15
CA PHE A 42 10.51 -10.36 -15.42
C PHE A 42 10.21 -10.47 -16.91
N SER A 43 9.07 -11.09 -17.25
CA SER A 43 8.56 -11.09 -18.61
C SER A 43 8.45 -9.66 -19.14
N THR A 44 8.84 -9.43 -20.38
CA THR A 44 8.67 -8.14 -21.05
C THR A 44 7.20 -7.85 -21.36
N SER A 45 6.38 -8.89 -21.54
CA SER A 45 4.94 -8.77 -21.81
C SER A 45 4.14 -8.41 -20.55
N PRO A 46 3.43 -7.26 -20.51
CA PRO A 46 2.52 -6.93 -19.41
C PRO A 46 1.45 -8.00 -19.18
N GLY A 47 0.91 -8.59 -20.25
CA GLY A 47 -0.12 -9.64 -20.17
C GLY A 47 0.39 -10.92 -19.52
N GLU A 48 1.63 -11.32 -19.77
CA GLU A 48 2.25 -12.47 -19.11
C GLU A 48 2.45 -12.22 -17.62
N ARG A 49 2.97 -11.04 -17.25
CA ARG A 49 3.16 -10.68 -15.83
C ARG A 49 1.83 -10.63 -15.08
N LEU A 50 0.78 -10.08 -15.71
CA LEU A 50 -0.56 -10.11 -15.17
C LEU A 50 -1.04 -11.56 -14.98
N ARG A 51 -0.94 -12.42 -16.00
CA ARG A 51 -1.33 -13.84 -15.89
C ARG A 51 -0.63 -14.56 -14.74
N GLN A 52 0.68 -14.35 -14.57
CA GLN A 52 1.45 -14.94 -13.47
C GLN A 52 0.93 -14.47 -12.10
N ILE A 53 0.59 -13.19 -11.94
CA ILE A 53 -0.01 -12.68 -10.71
C ILE A 53 -1.40 -13.29 -10.50
N LEU A 54 -2.23 -13.34 -11.53
CA LEU A 54 -3.59 -13.89 -11.42
C LEU A 54 -3.60 -15.40 -11.13
N ALA A 55 -2.56 -16.13 -11.52
CA ALA A 55 -2.41 -17.55 -11.21
C ALA A 55 -2.27 -17.84 -9.70
N THR A 56 -1.90 -16.84 -8.89
CA THR A 56 -1.83 -16.97 -7.42
C THR A 56 -3.18 -16.86 -6.73
N ARG A 57 -4.26 -16.51 -7.46
CA ARG A 57 -5.59 -16.36 -6.87
C ARG A 57 -6.08 -17.70 -6.32
N ASN A 58 -6.37 -17.70 -5.03
CA ASN A 58 -6.94 -18.86 -4.37
C ASN A 58 -8.47 -18.76 -4.32
N ARG A 59 -9.19 -19.66 -5.00
CA ARG A 59 -10.66 -19.65 -5.01
C ARG A 59 -11.28 -20.03 -3.65
N THR A 60 -10.53 -20.70 -2.76
CA THR A 60 -11.06 -21.08 -1.45
C THR A 60 -11.25 -19.87 -0.52
N ILE A 61 -10.65 -18.72 -0.85
CA ILE A 61 -10.81 -17.49 -0.04
C ILE A 61 -12.16 -16.79 -0.23
N GLN A 62 -12.94 -17.18 -1.25
CA GLN A 62 -14.19 -16.51 -1.60
C GLN A 62 -15.22 -16.53 -0.46
N GLN A 63 -15.27 -17.61 0.32
CA GLN A 63 -16.13 -17.70 1.49
C GLN A 63 -15.76 -16.65 2.56
N TYR A 64 -14.46 -16.41 2.79
CA TYR A 64 -14.00 -15.40 3.74
C TYR A 64 -14.25 -13.99 3.21
N LEU A 65 -14.04 -13.77 1.91
CA LEU A 65 -14.36 -12.49 1.28
C LEU A 65 -15.86 -12.18 1.37
N ALA A 66 -16.74 -13.17 1.18
CA ALA A 66 -18.18 -12.99 1.33
C ALA A 66 -18.56 -12.64 2.78
N ALA A 67 -18.01 -13.35 3.77
CA ALA A 67 -18.23 -13.07 5.18
C ALA A 67 -17.71 -11.68 5.58
N MET A 68 -16.56 -11.26 5.05
CA MET A 68 -16.03 -9.92 5.27
C MET A 68 -16.87 -8.84 4.57
N SER A 69 -17.39 -9.11 3.37
CA SER A 69 -18.32 -8.21 2.68
C SER A 69 -19.61 -8.00 3.51
N GLU A 70 -20.07 -9.03 4.23
CA GLU A 70 -21.18 -8.91 5.18
C GLU A 70 -20.85 -7.93 6.31
N SER A 71 -19.67 -8.06 6.91
CA SER A 71 -19.29 -7.24 8.07
C SER A 71 -19.25 -5.74 7.75
N VAL A 72 -18.95 -5.38 6.49
CA VAL A 72 -18.95 -3.98 6.03
C VAL A 72 -20.28 -3.50 5.47
N LYS A 73 -21.36 -4.29 5.50
CA LYS A 73 -22.68 -3.83 4.99
C LYS A 73 -23.15 -2.55 5.66
N SER A 74 -22.90 -2.40 6.96
CA SER A 74 -23.25 -1.21 7.73
C SER A 74 -22.45 0.03 7.31
N VAL A 75 -21.34 -0.11 6.60
CA VAL A 75 -20.56 1.01 6.06
C VAL A 75 -21.25 1.53 4.80
N ALA A 76 -21.64 2.80 4.83
CA ALA A 76 -22.27 3.46 3.70
C ALA A 76 -21.24 3.64 2.56
N PRO A 77 -21.64 3.44 1.29
CA PRO A 77 -20.80 3.82 0.16
C PRO A 77 -20.48 5.31 0.18
N SER A 78 -19.22 5.66 0.00
CA SER A 78 -18.72 7.04 0.03
C SER A 78 -17.72 7.29 -1.08
N LYS A 79 -17.54 8.56 -1.44
CA LYS A 79 -16.49 8.94 -2.40
C LYS A 79 -15.11 8.60 -1.85
N HIS A 80 -14.88 8.90 -0.58
CA HIS A 80 -13.66 8.54 0.11
C HIS A 80 -14.00 7.68 1.32
N VAL A 81 -13.35 6.53 1.44
CA VAL A 81 -13.36 5.75 2.69
C VAL A 81 -11.96 5.81 3.25
N ILE A 82 -11.82 6.22 4.50
CA ILE A 82 -10.57 6.09 5.24
C ILE A 82 -10.69 4.83 6.11
N GLY A 83 -9.72 3.93 5.99
CA GLY A 83 -9.58 2.75 6.83
C GLY A 83 -8.34 2.84 7.70
N SER A 84 -8.48 2.48 8.97
CA SER A 84 -7.37 2.27 9.90
C SER A 84 -7.69 1.11 10.85
N ALA A 85 -6.70 0.69 11.63
CA ALA A 85 -6.87 -0.32 12.67
C ALA A 85 -5.85 -0.12 13.79
N ALA A 86 -6.18 -0.56 15.01
CA ALA A 86 -5.24 -0.51 16.13
C ALA A 86 -5.54 -1.56 17.19
N SER A 87 -4.47 -2.03 17.84
CA SER A 87 -4.49 -2.77 19.11
C SER A 87 -4.07 -1.86 20.26
N ALA A 88 -4.26 -2.32 21.51
CA ALA A 88 -4.03 -1.51 22.71
C ALA A 88 -2.64 -0.85 22.79
N ASN A 89 -1.58 -1.54 22.35
CA ASN A 89 -0.21 -1.02 22.34
C ASN A 89 0.02 0.13 21.34
N HIS A 90 -0.89 0.35 20.39
CA HIS A 90 -0.84 1.43 19.40
C HIS A 90 -1.89 2.54 19.68
N PHE A 91 -2.56 2.51 20.84
CA PHE A 91 -3.64 3.46 21.14
C PHE A 91 -3.17 4.93 21.16
N GLY A 92 -1.97 5.19 21.69
CA GLY A 92 -1.39 6.55 21.68
C GLY A 92 -1.25 7.12 20.27
N GLU A 93 -0.78 6.28 19.34
CA GLU A 93 -0.65 6.65 17.93
C GLU A 93 -2.00 6.84 17.25
N LEU A 94 -2.99 5.99 17.59
CA LEU A 94 -4.36 6.13 17.08
C LEU A 94 -4.97 7.48 17.46
N LYS A 95 -4.80 7.93 18.71
CA LYS A 95 -5.26 9.27 19.14
C LYS A 95 -4.64 10.37 18.30
N ALA A 96 -3.33 10.29 18.08
CA ALA A 96 -2.59 11.27 17.29
C ALA A 96 -2.98 11.21 15.80
N LEU A 97 -3.25 10.03 15.23
CA LEU A 97 -3.81 9.88 13.89
C LEU A 97 -5.16 10.61 13.79
N ILE A 98 -6.11 10.31 14.69
CA ILE A 98 -7.45 10.92 14.68
C ILE A 98 -7.36 12.46 14.68
N GLY A 99 -6.54 13.04 15.57
CA GLY A 99 -6.32 14.49 15.59
C GLY A 99 -5.72 15.01 14.28
N ASN A 100 -4.67 14.34 13.79
CA ASN A 100 -3.99 14.72 12.56
C ASN A 100 -4.90 14.69 11.32
N LEU A 101 -5.76 13.67 11.19
CA LEU A 101 -6.67 13.56 10.05
C LEU A 101 -7.73 14.66 10.06
N LYS A 102 -8.29 14.99 11.23
CA LYS A 102 -9.26 16.09 11.36
C LYS A 102 -8.67 17.43 10.93
N THR A 103 -7.39 17.67 11.24
CA THR A 103 -6.72 18.93 10.90
C THR A 103 -6.25 18.97 9.44
N HIS A 104 -5.68 17.88 8.92
CA HIS A 104 -4.90 17.93 7.67
C HIS A 104 -5.49 17.15 6.50
N LEU A 105 -6.39 16.19 6.73
CA LEU A 105 -6.94 15.36 5.66
C LEU A 105 -8.42 15.61 5.42
N PHE A 106 -9.25 15.57 6.47
CA PHE A 106 -10.71 15.69 6.34
C PHE A 106 -11.16 16.96 5.61
N PRO A 107 -10.57 18.15 5.85
CA PRO A 107 -10.96 19.37 5.13
C PRO A 107 -10.75 19.30 3.60
N SER A 108 -9.91 18.37 3.13
CA SER A 108 -9.63 18.18 1.70
C SER A 108 -10.54 17.13 1.04
N LEU A 109 -11.41 16.46 1.81
CA LEU A 109 -12.25 15.36 1.33
C LEU A 109 -13.73 15.73 1.42
N SER A 110 -14.50 15.31 0.42
CA SER A 110 -15.97 15.37 0.43
C SER A 110 -16.57 13.97 0.37
N ASN A 111 -17.76 13.78 0.93
CA ASN A 111 -18.43 12.49 1.09
C ASN A 111 -17.45 11.43 1.63
N LEU A 112 -17.06 11.62 2.89
CA LEU A 112 -16.07 10.82 3.59
C LEU A 112 -16.76 9.91 4.61
N THR A 113 -16.38 8.63 4.59
CA THR A 113 -16.60 7.71 5.71
C THR A 113 -15.26 7.32 6.32
N PHE A 114 -15.13 7.42 7.65
CA PHE A 114 -13.94 6.96 8.38
C PHE A 114 -14.29 5.71 9.19
N VAL A 115 -13.49 4.66 9.06
CA VAL A 115 -13.64 3.38 9.75
C VAL A 115 -12.33 3.03 10.48
N ILE A 116 -12.45 2.68 11.75
CA ILE A 116 -11.34 2.15 12.57
C ILE A 116 -11.71 0.72 12.97
N TYR A 117 -10.84 -0.24 12.66
CA TYR A 117 -10.96 -1.60 13.17
C TYR A 117 -10.26 -1.78 14.50
N ASP A 118 -10.99 -2.32 15.46
CA ASP A 118 -10.49 -2.72 16.76
C ASP A 118 -9.80 -4.09 16.63
N LEU A 119 -8.49 -4.13 16.87
CA LEU A 119 -7.67 -5.34 16.88
C LEU A 119 -7.36 -5.84 18.29
N GLY A 120 -8.03 -5.30 19.31
CA GLY A 120 -7.77 -5.60 20.73
C GLY A 120 -7.44 -4.35 21.54
N LEU A 121 -8.21 -3.28 21.39
CA LEU A 121 -8.25 -2.15 22.30
C LEU A 121 -8.86 -2.58 23.64
N SER A 122 -8.44 -1.94 24.74
CA SER A 122 -9.16 -2.09 26.00
C SER A 122 -10.54 -1.43 25.92
N LYS A 123 -11.46 -1.80 26.82
CA LYS A 123 -12.81 -1.23 26.87
C LYS A 123 -12.79 0.31 26.93
N ASP A 124 -11.91 0.88 27.75
CA ASP A 124 -11.78 2.34 27.88
C ASP A 124 -11.18 2.99 26.62
N GLN A 125 -10.20 2.33 26.00
CA GLN A 125 -9.60 2.80 24.75
C GLN A 125 -10.61 2.77 23.59
N ARG A 126 -11.42 1.73 23.50
CA ARG A 126 -12.50 1.63 22.50
C ARG A 126 -13.55 2.72 22.73
N LYS A 127 -14.06 2.85 23.96
CA LYS A 127 -15.05 3.88 24.34
C LYS A 127 -14.54 5.29 24.04
N TRP A 128 -13.26 5.55 24.31
CA TRP A 128 -12.63 6.82 23.94
C TRP A 128 -12.61 7.00 22.43
N THR A 129 -12.22 5.97 21.67
CA THR A 129 -12.16 6.03 20.20
C THR A 129 -13.52 6.34 19.61
N GLU A 130 -14.56 5.60 19.99
CA GLU A 130 -15.94 5.79 19.53
C GLU A 130 -16.44 7.23 19.79
N LYS A 131 -16.16 7.76 20.99
CA LYS A 131 -16.55 9.12 21.37
C LYS A 131 -15.82 10.21 20.56
N ASN A 132 -14.54 9.99 20.23
CA ASN A 132 -13.68 11.08 19.75
C ASN A 132 -13.35 11.01 18.25
N CYS A 133 -13.48 9.86 17.59
CA CYS A 133 -13.00 9.74 16.22
C CYS A 133 -13.92 10.40 15.18
N GLY A 134 -15.22 10.51 15.45
CA GLY A 134 -16.20 10.89 14.43
C GLY A 134 -16.25 9.87 13.29
N CYS A 135 -16.16 8.59 13.64
CA CYS A 135 -15.92 7.47 12.73
C CYS A 135 -16.76 6.26 13.16
N LYS A 136 -16.79 5.21 12.33
CA LYS A 136 -17.30 3.90 12.75
C LYS A 136 -16.16 3.08 13.35
N VAL A 137 -16.32 2.66 14.59
CA VAL A 137 -15.41 1.68 15.21
C VAL A 137 -16.03 0.30 15.02
N MET A 138 -15.26 -0.64 14.46
CA MET A 138 -15.73 -1.97 14.09
C MET A 138 -14.82 -3.04 14.68
N ASP A 139 -15.38 -4.15 15.13
CA ASP A 139 -14.59 -5.32 15.52
C ASP A 139 -13.97 -6.00 14.30
N PHE A 140 -12.71 -6.41 14.41
CA PHE A 140 -12.14 -7.34 13.43
C PHE A 140 -12.60 -8.77 13.74
N PRO A 141 -13.23 -9.48 12.79
CA PRO A 141 -13.87 -10.76 13.06
C PRO A 141 -12.87 -11.93 13.07
N PHE A 142 -11.93 -11.94 14.03
CA PHE A 142 -10.91 -12.99 14.16
C PHE A 142 -11.49 -14.41 14.24
N THR A 143 -12.70 -14.57 14.77
CA THR A 143 -13.38 -15.87 14.91
C THR A 143 -13.76 -16.49 13.58
N LEU A 144 -13.85 -15.70 12.51
CA LEU A 144 -14.18 -16.16 11.17
C LEU A 144 -12.95 -16.55 10.35
N LEU A 145 -11.74 -16.39 10.91
CA LEU A 145 -10.49 -16.48 10.16
C LEU A 145 -9.55 -17.53 10.77
N PRO A 146 -8.60 -18.08 9.98
CA PRO A 146 -7.56 -18.96 10.52
C PRO A 146 -6.82 -18.31 11.70
N ASP A 147 -6.47 -19.09 12.72
CA ASP A 147 -5.91 -18.57 13.97
C ASP A 147 -4.67 -17.67 13.81
N PHE A 148 -3.85 -17.91 12.78
CA PHE A 148 -2.67 -17.09 12.54
C PHE A 148 -3.00 -15.63 12.19
N PHE A 149 -4.24 -15.30 11.80
CA PHE A 149 -4.66 -13.90 11.64
C PHE A 149 -4.62 -13.11 12.95
N LYS A 150 -4.72 -13.79 14.11
CA LYS A 150 -4.56 -13.17 15.44
C LYS A 150 -3.11 -12.73 15.71
N GLN A 151 -2.14 -13.21 14.93
CA GLN A 151 -0.75 -12.78 15.00
C GLN A 151 -0.60 -11.42 14.29
N LEU A 152 -0.90 -10.33 15.01
CA LEU A 152 -1.02 -9.00 14.41
C LEU A 152 0.25 -8.53 13.68
N HIS A 153 1.43 -8.97 14.14
CA HIS A 153 2.73 -8.67 13.54
C HIS A 153 2.93 -9.30 12.15
N CYS A 154 2.08 -10.27 11.76
CA CYS A 154 2.07 -10.82 10.41
C CYS A 154 1.28 -9.97 9.40
N PHE A 155 0.49 -9.00 9.87
CA PHE A 155 -0.29 -8.09 9.02
C PHE A 155 -1.24 -8.73 8.00
N ALA A 156 -1.51 -10.05 8.09
CA ALA A 156 -2.43 -10.76 7.21
C ALA A 156 -3.84 -10.12 7.22
N TRP A 157 -4.30 -9.73 8.41
CA TRP A 157 -5.56 -9.03 8.65
C TRP A 157 -5.72 -7.75 7.83
N LYS A 158 -4.64 -6.99 7.61
CA LYS A 158 -4.67 -5.69 6.93
C LYS A 158 -5.04 -5.83 5.47
N THR A 159 -4.48 -6.83 4.79
CA THR A 159 -4.75 -7.10 3.37
C THR A 159 -6.25 -7.35 3.13
N LEU A 160 -6.87 -8.10 4.05
CA LEU A 160 -8.28 -8.45 4.01
C LEU A 160 -9.16 -7.23 4.26
N LEU A 161 -8.79 -6.38 5.22
CA LEU A 161 -9.50 -5.12 5.49
C LEU A 161 -9.46 -4.17 4.29
N ILE A 162 -8.30 -3.99 3.67
CA ILE A 162 -8.15 -3.14 2.48
C ILE A 162 -9.02 -3.67 1.34
N ARG A 163 -8.97 -4.97 1.07
CA ARG A 163 -9.77 -5.61 0.01
C ARG A 163 -11.29 -5.53 0.27
N THR A 164 -11.68 -5.51 1.53
CA THR A 164 -13.09 -5.47 1.92
C THR A 164 -13.63 -4.05 1.87
N LEU A 165 -12.93 -3.09 2.50
CA LEU A 165 -13.36 -1.69 2.57
C LEU A 165 -13.41 -1.00 1.20
N ILE A 166 -12.55 -1.39 0.25
CA ILE A 166 -12.53 -0.75 -1.07
C ILE A 166 -13.87 -0.86 -1.80
N GLN A 167 -14.69 -1.88 -1.48
CA GLN A 167 -16.03 -2.07 -2.04
C GLN A 167 -17.00 -0.93 -1.68
N LYS A 168 -16.69 -0.15 -0.64
CA LYS A 168 -17.52 0.96 -0.13
C LYS A 168 -17.00 2.33 -0.56
N ALA A 169 -15.97 2.37 -1.41
CA ALA A 169 -15.29 3.59 -1.78
C ALA A 169 -15.26 3.81 -3.30
N GLU A 170 -15.20 5.06 -3.74
CA GLU A 170 -14.55 5.38 -5.03
C GLU A 170 -13.03 5.30 -4.82
N ILE A 171 -12.51 5.95 -3.76
CA ILE A 171 -11.11 5.83 -3.33
C ILE A 171 -11.04 5.40 -1.86
N LEU A 172 -10.39 4.27 -1.61
CA LEU A 172 -10.00 3.84 -0.26
C LEU A 172 -8.63 4.45 0.10
N ILE A 173 -8.55 5.05 1.28
CA ILE A 173 -7.31 5.55 1.88
C ILE A 173 -7.01 4.68 3.11
N TRP A 174 -6.00 3.82 3.02
CA TRP A 174 -5.55 3.01 4.16
C TRP A 174 -4.44 3.73 4.93
N LEU A 175 -4.54 3.73 6.26
CA LEU A 175 -3.61 4.39 7.16
C LEU A 175 -3.34 3.51 8.40
N ASP A 176 -2.08 3.17 8.64
CA ASP A 176 -1.64 2.68 9.95
C ASP A 176 -1.72 3.82 10.98
N SER A 177 -1.81 3.46 12.27
CA SER A 177 -1.92 4.41 13.40
C SER A 177 -0.78 5.43 13.46
N SER A 178 0.39 5.11 12.90
CA SER A 178 1.60 5.94 12.92
C SER A 178 1.70 6.97 11.80
N ILE A 179 0.75 7.00 10.85
CA ILE A 179 0.81 7.91 9.69
C ILE A 179 0.45 9.35 10.09
N ARG A 180 1.22 10.32 9.59
CA ARG A 180 0.97 11.75 9.79
C ARG A 180 0.98 12.53 8.47
N PHE A 181 -0.10 13.24 8.22
CA PHE A 181 -0.22 14.27 7.20
C PHE A 181 0.32 15.60 7.73
N ASN A 182 0.86 16.42 6.84
CA ASN A 182 1.22 17.80 7.15
C ASN A 182 0.40 18.78 6.30
N ALA A 183 0.45 20.06 6.65
CA ALA A 183 -0.27 21.11 5.94
C ALA A 183 0.13 21.23 4.45
N THR A 184 1.32 20.77 4.07
CA THR A 184 1.83 20.83 2.69
C THR A 184 1.59 19.55 1.90
N THR A 185 0.91 18.55 2.47
CA THR A 185 0.65 17.28 1.78
C THR A 185 -0.28 17.55 0.60
N PRO A 186 0.11 17.19 -0.64
CA PRO A 186 -0.67 17.50 -1.83
C PRO A 186 -1.82 16.50 -2.03
N VAL A 187 -2.77 16.44 -1.08
CA VAL A 187 -3.87 15.46 -1.02
C VAL A 187 -4.67 15.44 -2.32
N LYS A 188 -5.06 16.60 -2.86
CA LYS A 188 -5.86 16.68 -4.10
C LYS A 188 -5.15 16.03 -5.29
N GLU A 189 -3.84 16.24 -5.41
CA GLU A 189 -3.02 15.66 -6.47
C GLU A 189 -2.84 14.14 -6.28
N ILE A 190 -2.66 13.67 -5.04
CA ILE A 190 -2.60 12.25 -4.73
C ILE A 190 -3.92 11.57 -5.14
N LEU A 191 -5.07 12.16 -4.81
CA LEU A 191 -6.38 11.64 -5.19
C LEU A 191 -6.58 11.63 -6.71
N ARG A 192 -6.19 12.71 -7.41
CA ARG A 192 -6.24 12.79 -8.88
C ARG A 192 -5.42 11.65 -9.51
N ARG A 193 -4.16 11.48 -9.09
CA ARG A 193 -3.29 10.41 -9.57
C ARG A 193 -3.82 9.02 -9.22
N THR A 194 -4.47 8.87 -8.08
CA THR A 194 -5.09 7.59 -7.69
C THR A 194 -6.21 7.21 -8.66
N ARG A 195 -7.09 8.16 -9.03
CA ARG A 195 -8.13 7.90 -10.05
C ARG A 195 -7.54 7.52 -11.41
N GLU A 196 -6.49 8.22 -11.83
CA GLU A 196 -5.89 8.03 -13.16
C GLU A 196 -5.04 6.76 -13.27
N ARG A 197 -4.46 6.29 -12.16
CA ARG A 197 -3.44 5.23 -12.17
C ARG A 197 -3.83 4.00 -11.36
N GLY A 198 -5.01 4.02 -10.75
CA GLY A 198 -5.54 2.98 -9.89
C GLY A 198 -5.06 3.04 -8.45
N LEU A 199 -3.77 3.28 -8.21
CA LEU A 199 -3.23 3.31 -6.84
C LEU A 199 -2.07 4.27 -6.66
N GLN A 200 -1.89 4.74 -5.42
CA GLN A 200 -0.70 5.45 -4.97
C GLN A 200 -0.20 4.88 -3.63
N LEU A 201 1.05 4.44 -3.59
CA LEU A 201 1.67 3.76 -2.47
C LEU A 201 2.91 4.50 -1.97
N PHE A 202 3.23 4.35 -0.68
CA PHE A 202 4.48 4.87 -0.15
C PHE A 202 5.63 3.95 -0.53
N ILE A 203 6.46 4.40 -1.47
CA ILE A 203 7.68 3.69 -1.88
C ILE A 203 8.85 4.64 -1.53
N PRO A 204 9.68 4.32 -0.53
CA PRO A 204 10.85 5.13 -0.23
C PRO A 204 11.77 5.20 -1.45
N GLY A 205 12.34 6.37 -1.72
CA GLY A 205 13.30 6.50 -2.81
C GLY A 205 14.60 5.79 -2.47
N TRP A 206 15.35 5.35 -3.48
CA TRP A 206 16.62 4.61 -3.32
C TRP A 206 17.68 5.31 -2.48
N ARG A 207 17.65 6.65 -2.38
CA ARG A 207 18.55 7.43 -1.53
C ARG A 207 18.08 7.53 -0.07
N SER A 208 16.91 7.00 0.24
CA SER A 208 16.41 6.98 1.61
C SER A 208 17.20 5.91 2.38
N PRO A 209 17.78 6.22 3.55
CA PRO A 209 18.31 5.19 4.42
C PRO A 209 17.21 4.16 4.78
N LEU A 210 15.95 4.56 4.76
CA LEU A 210 14.83 3.66 4.99
C LEU A 210 14.54 2.69 3.85
N SER A 211 15.10 2.92 2.65
CA SER A 211 14.91 2.06 1.49
C SER A 211 15.73 0.79 1.63
N GLY A 212 15.06 -0.36 1.59
CA GLY A 212 15.69 -1.65 1.37
C GLY A 212 15.17 -2.24 0.05
N ALA A 213 15.99 -3.04 -0.61
CA ALA A 213 15.53 -3.82 -1.74
C ALA A 213 14.53 -4.89 -1.26
N ILE A 214 13.49 -5.14 -2.05
CA ILE A 214 12.52 -6.21 -1.80
C ILE A 214 13.25 -7.56 -1.69
N SER A 215 14.32 -7.77 -2.45
CA SER A 215 15.15 -8.99 -2.42
C SER A 215 15.77 -9.29 -1.06
N LEU A 216 16.06 -8.26 -0.25
CA LEU A 216 16.66 -8.39 1.08
C LEU A 216 15.60 -8.53 2.18
N ARG A 217 14.46 -7.84 2.02
CA ARG A 217 13.42 -7.68 3.04
C ARG A 217 12.22 -8.61 2.88
N THR A 218 12.37 -9.65 2.08
CA THR A 218 11.31 -10.63 1.81
C THR A 218 11.87 -12.03 1.92
N ASP A 219 11.20 -12.89 2.66
CA ASP A 219 11.65 -14.27 2.80
C ASP A 219 11.41 -15.08 1.51
N ALA A 220 12.22 -16.13 1.33
CA ALA A 220 12.19 -16.98 0.14
C ALA A 220 10.82 -17.62 -0.15
N PRO A 221 10.04 -18.10 0.84
CA PRO A 221 8.71 -18.66 0.62
C PRO A 221 7.71 -17.67 0.02
N THR A 222 7.79 -16.38 0.37
CA THR A 222 6.94 -15.35 -0.25
C THR A 222 7.25 -15.21 -1.74
N PHE A 223 8.52 -15.22 -2.16
CA PHE A 223 8.86 -15.23 -3.59
C PHE A 223 8.36 -16.49 -4.28
N LYS A 224 8.55 -17.66 -3.65
CA LYS A 224 8.10 -18.95 -4.18
C LYS A 224 6.58 -18.98 -4.40
N PHE A 225 5.80 -18.38 -3.50
CA PHE A 225 4.35 -18.26 -3.65
C PHE A 225 3.95 -17.55 -4.96
N TYR A 226 4.70 -16.53 -5.36
CA TYR A 226 4.47 -15.79 -6.62
C TYR A 226 5.15 -16.41 -7.85
N GLY A 227 5.81 -17.56 -7.69
CA GLY A 227 6.58 -18.21 -8.74
C GLY A 227 7.87 -17.46 -9.10
N ASP A 228 8.40 -16.69 -8.15
CA ASP A 228 9.52 -15.78 -8.37
C ASP A 228 10.76 -16.14 -7.52
N VAL A 229 11.87 -15.44 -7.78
CA VAL A 229 13.12 -15.55 -6.99
C VAL A 229 13.61 -14.16 -6.57
N ALA A 230 14.26 -14.10 -5.40
CA ALA A 230 14.66 -12.84 -4.77
C ALA A 230 15.51 -11.92 -5.68
N CYS A 231 16.42 -12.48 -6.49
CA CYS A 231 17.31 -11.69 -7.34
C CYS A 231 16.59 -10.85 -8.41
N GLN A 232 15.35 -11.22 -8.78
CA GLN A 232 14.55 -10.42 -9.72
C GLN A 232 14.19 -9.04 -9.15
N TYR A 233 14.20 -8.90 -7.83
CA TYR A 233 13.73 -7.73 -7.11
C TYR A 233 14.86 -6.89 -6.50
N GLU A 234 16.12 -7.16 -6.85
CA GLU A 234 17.30 -6.44 -6.34
C GLU A 234 17.20 -4.93 -6.58
N SER A 235 16.56 -4.59 -7.68
CA SER A 235 16.45 -3.23 -8.18
C SER A 235 15.17 -2.50 -7.75
N HIS A 236 14.32 -3.18 -6.97
CA HIS A 236 13.00 -2.68 -6.57
C HIS A 236 12.98 -2.37 -5.08
N GLY A 237 12.60 -1.13 -4.75
CA GLY A 237 12.49 -0.68 -3.36
C GLY A 237 11.25 -1.26 -2.67
N GLU A 238 11.40 -1.52 -1.37
CA GLU A 238 10.30 -1.93 -0.49
C GLU A 238 9.10 -0.97 -0.59
N VAL A 239 7.90 -1.53 -0.58
CA VAL A 239 6.66 -0.76 -0.46
C VAL A 239 6.27 -0.69 1.01
N TRP A 240 5.97 0.49 1.53
CA TRP A 240 5.48 0.64 2.89
C TRP A 240 3.96 0.55 2.91
N GLY A 241 3.47 -0.62 3.29
CA GLY A 241 2.06 -0.98 3.34
C GLY A 241 1.25 -0.30 4.45
N GLY A 242 1.84 0.65 5.19
CA GLY A 242 1.11 1.42 6.21
C GLY A 242 0.35 2.63 5.65
N LEU A 243 0.54 2.96 4.38
CA LEU A 243 -0.14 4.07 3.71
C LEU A 243 -0.37 3.72 2.24
N GLY A 244 -1.64 3.77 1.82
CA GLY A 244 -1.99 3.54 0.42
C GLY A 244 -3.33 4.17 0.04
N PHE A 245 -3.41 4.61 -1.21
CA PHE A 245 -4.63 5.11 -1.85
C PHE A 245 -4.99 4.15 -2.97
N TYR A 246 -6.23 3.67 -2.98
CA TYR A 246 -6.70 2.62 -3.88
C TYR A 246 -8.00 3.05 -4.53
N HIS A 247 -8.01 3.20 -5.85
CA HIS A 247 -9.21 3.41 -6.65
C HIS A 247 -9.97 2.09 -6.77
N ASN A 248 -11.28 2.14 -6.53
CA ASN A 248 -12.14 0.97 -6.62
C ASN A 248 -12.46 0.63 -8.08
N GLU A 249 -11.47 0.10 -8.77
CA GLU A 249 -11.58 -0.42 -10.13
C GLU A 249 -11.20 -1.89 -10.21
N GLN A 250 -11.61 -2.55 -11.29
CA GLN A 250 -11.40 -3.98 -11.47
C GLN A 250 -9.91 -4.32 -11.38
N PHE A 251 -9.04 -3.62 -12.10
CA PHE A 251 -7.61 -3.88 -12.10
C PHE A 251 -7.01 -3.88 -10.67
N VAL A 252 -7.30 -2.86 -9.86
CA VAL A 252 -6.79 -2.78 -8.48
C VAL A 252 -7.31 -3.92 -7.63
N ARG A 253 -8.62 -4.22 -7.68
CA ARG A 253 -9.21 -5.31 -6.88
C ARG A 253 -8.62 -6.67 -7.26
N GLU A 254 -8.50 -6.92 -8.55
CA GLU A 254 -8.26 -8.25 -9.09
C GLU A 254 -6.79 -8.58 -9.35
N ALA A 255 -5.98 -7.60 -9.74
CA ALA A 255 -4.56 -7.77 -10.03
C ALA A 255 -3.67 -7.36 -8.85
N VAL A 256 -4.17 -6.53 -7.93
CA VAL A 256 -3.39 -6.10 -6.76
C VAL A 256 -3.92 -6.74 -5.49
N LEU A 257 -5.18 -6.50 -5.13
CA LEU A 257 -5.68 -6.87 -3.81
C LEU A 257 -6.01 -8.37 -3.68
N ASP A 258 -6.60 -9.02 -4.68
CA ASP A 258 -6.91 -10.47 -4.62
C ASP A 258 -5.66 -11.36 -4.47
N PRO A 259 -4.56 -11.14 -5.22
CA PRO A 259 -3.29 -11.86 -5.00
C PRO A 259 -2.65 -11.56 -3.64
N TRP A 260 -2.82 -10.33 -3.13
CA TRP A 260 -2.32 -9.93 -1.82
C TRP A 260 -3.05 -10.67 -0.69
N VAL A 261 -4.38 -10.75 -0.78
CA VAL A 261 -5.21 -11.54 0.12
C VAL A 261 -4.91 -13.03 -0.01
N SER A 262 -4.69 -13.53 -1.23
CA SER A 262 -4.33 -14.95 -1.43
C SER A 262 -3.05 -15.31 -0.69
N CYS A 263 -2.01 -14.45 -0.74
CA CYS A 263 -0.81 -14.61 0.08
C CYS A 263 -1.11 -14.49 1.58
N ALA A 264 -2.02 -13.61 2.00
CA ALA A 264 -2.40 -13.48 3.40
C ALA A 264 -3.06 -14.74 3.99
N PHE A 265 -3.73 -15.55 3.15
CA PHE A 265 -4.28 -16.85 3.56
C PHE A 265 -3.26 -17.99 3.45
N ASP A 266 -2.13 -17.77 2.80
CA ASP A 266 -1.01 -18.71 2.79
C ASP A 266 -0.03 -18.36 3.92
N ARG A 267 -0.03 -19.19 4.96
CA ARG A 267 0.84 -18.99 6.13
C ARG A 267 2.32 -18.95 5.73
N GLY A 268 2.74 -19.73 4.73
CA GLY A 268 4.10 -19.73 4.22
C GLY A 268 4.46 -18.43 3.48
N CYS A 269 3.48 -17.79 2.83
CA CYS A 269 3.69 -16.54 2.12
C CYS A 269 3.78 -15.33 3.07
N MET A 270 2.86 -15.24 4.04
CA MET A 270 2.66 -14.03 4.85
C MET A 270 3.20 -14.13 6.30
N CYS A 271 3.14 -15.30 6.92
CA CYS A 271 3.26 -15.45 8.38
C CYS A 271 3.96 -16.77 8.77
N LEU A 272 5.21 -16.91 8.32
CA LEU A 272 5.99 -18.13 8.51
C LEU A 272 6.16 -18.49 9.99
N PRO A 273 6.27 -19.77 10.36
CA PRO A 273 6.55 -20.16 11.75
C PRO A 273 7.84 -19.54 12.32
N SER A 274 8.85 -19.32 11.47
CA SER A 274 10.11 -18.65 11.82
C SER A 274 10.03 -17.12 11.81
N HIS A 275 8.86 -16.54 11.55
CA HIS A 275 8.70 -15.11 11.24
C HIS A 275 9.25 -14.21 12.35
N LEU A 276 9.06 -14.56 13.63
CA LEU A 276 9.60 -13.79 14.76
C LEU A 276 11.12 -13.56 14.67
N LYS A 277 11.88 -14.52 14.10
CA LYS A 277 13.34 -14.39 13.92
C LYS A 277 13.70 -13.50 12.73
N LEU A 278 12.75 -13.21 11.85
CA LEU A 278 12.93 -12.46 10.60
C LEU A 278 12.25 -11.09 10.62
N LEU A 279 11.60 -10.70 11.72
CA LEU A 279 10.91 -9.40 11.84
C LEU A 279 11.87 -8.21 11.73
N THR A 280 13.08 -8.36 12.28
CA THR A 280 14.00 -7.25 12.49
C THR A 280 14.83 -6.96 11.24
N CYS A 281 14.32 -6.12 10.34
CA CYS A 281 15.07 -5.63 9.18
C CYS A 281 16.03 -4.48 9.55
N THR A 282 17.18 -4.80 10.15
CA THR A 282 18.19 -3.77 10.49
C THR A 282 19.17 -3.50 9.35
N HIS A 283 19.77 -2.31 9.37
CA HIS A 283 20.90 -1.98 8.49
C HIS A 283 22.16 -2.81 8.73
N LYS A 284 22.24 -3.49 9.89
CA LYS A 284 23.37 -4.33 10.28
C LYS A 284 23.24 -5.77 9.77
N LEU A 285 22.09 -6.12 9.18
CA LEU A 285 21.92 -7.44 8.57
C LEU A 285 22.94 -7.63 7.44
N PRO A 286 23.43 -8.86 7.24
CA PRO A 286 24.19 -9.20 6.04
C PRO A 286 23.42 -8.72 4.80
N ARG A 287 24.12 -8.22 3.78
CA ARG A 287 23.54 -7.94 2.46
C ARG A 287 23.26 -9.24 1.71
N GLN A 288 22.51 -10.13 2.36
CA GLN A 288 22.07 -11.41 1.84
C GLN A 288 20.58 -11.29 1.48
N ARG A 289 20.20 -11.93 0.39
CA ARG A 289 18.79 -12.07 0.01
C ARG A 289 18.01 -12.76 1.12
N SER A 290 16.77 -12.34 1.30
CA SER A 290 15.88 -12.93 2.30
C SER A 290 16.45 -12.89 3.73
N ALA A 291 17.17 -11.82 4.07
CA ALA A 291 17.74 -11.62 5.40
C ALA A 291 16.68 -11.28 6.46
N CYS A 292 15.52 -10.77 6.06
CA CYS A 292 14.39 -10.48 6.93
C CYS A 292 13.08 -10.50 6.15
N HIS A 293 11.94 -10.34 6.84
CA HIS A 293 10.61 -10.41 6.23
C HIS A 293 9.68 -9.31 6.75
N ARG A 294 9.05 -8.60 5.82
CA ARG A 294 8.14 -7.48 6.09
C ARG A 294 6.68 -7.78 5.75
N SER A 295 6.34 -9.06 5.66
CA SER A 295 4.98 -9.61 5.57
C SER A 295 4.15 -8.96 4.46
N ASP A 296 3.14 -8.16 4.80
CA ASP A 296 2.22 -7.57 3.84
C ASP A 296 2.95 -6.63 2.86
N GLN A 297 3.99 -5.94 3.32
CA GLN A 297 4.84 -5.05 2.54
C GLN A 297 5.65 -5.81 1.49
N SER A 298 6.18 -6.97 1.86
CA SER A 298 6.91 -7.86 0.96
C SER A 298 6.02 -8.34 -0.18
N SER A 299 4.83 -8.85 0.15
CA SER A 299 3.86 -9.34 -0.81
C SER A 299 3.36 -8.23 -1.74
N LEU A 300 2.95 -7.07 -1.19
CA LEU A 300 2.52 -5.93 -2.00
C LEU A 300 3.65 -5.43 -2.91
N GLY A 301 4.87 -5.36 -2.39
CA GLY A 301 6.07 -5.00 -3.13
C GLY A 301 6.33 -5.92 -4.32
N ILE A 302 6.22 -7.24 -4.14
CA ILE A 302 6.34 -8.23 -5.21
C ILE A 302 5.29 -7.97 -6.30
N ILE A 303 4.02 -7.83 -5.90
CA ILE A 303 2.90 -7.64 -6.83
C ILE A 303 3.12 -6.39 -7.69
N VAL A 304 3.38 -5.24 -7.06
CA VAL A 304 3.50 -3.99 -7.83
C VAL A 304 4.81 -3.90 -8.61
N SER A 305 5.89 -4.52 -8.13
CA SER A 305 7.14 -4.59 -8.91
C SER A 305 6.99 -5.46 -10.15
N LYS A 306 6.26 -6.58 -10.05
CA LYS A 306 5.95 -7.44 -11.19
C LYS A 306 5.02 -6.74 -12.18
N LEU A 307 3.98 -6.06 -11.72
CA LEU A 307 3.06 -5.33 -12.61
C LEU A 307 3.73 -4.14 -13.32
N TYR A 308 4.45 -3.30 -12.57
CA TYR A 308 4.95 -2.00 -13.04
C TYR A 308 6.42 -1.98 -13.45
N ARG A 309 7.27 -2.90 -12.97
CA ARG A 309 8.72 -2.94 -13.21
C ARG A 309 9.40 -1.57 -13.01
N GLU A 310 10.04 -1.03 -14.05
CA GLU A 310 10.72 0.27 -14.02
C GLU A 310 9.74 1.45 -13.87
N ARG A 311 8.44 1.21 -14.05
CA ARG A 311 7.37 2.21 -13.95
C ARG A 311 6.74 2.32 -12.56
N THR A 312 7.32 1.72 -11.52
CA THR A 312 6.85 1.86 -10.12
C THR A 312 6.77 3.32 -9.65
N ASN A 313 7.54 4.23 -10.25
CA ASN A 313 7.44 5.67 -10.01
C ASN A 313 6.05 6.27 -10.33
N LEU A 314 5.27 5.63 -11.23
CA LEU A 314 3.91 6.08 -11.56
C LEU A 314 2.95 5.93 -10.37
N ILE A 315 3.16 4.91 -9.54
CA ILE A 315 2.31 4.61 -8.38
C ILE A 315 2.94 5.10 -7.07
N ARG A 316 4.10 5.75 -7.12
CA ARG A 316 4.77 6.27 -5.93
C ARG A 316 4.13 7.58 -5.45
N LEU A 317 3.81 7.64 -4.16
CA LEU A 317 3.31 8.86 -3.52
C LEU A 317 4.29 10.03 -3.65
N ILE A 318 3.71 11.22 -3.83
CA ILE A 318 4.47 12.48 -3.89
C ILE A 318 5.05 12.80 -2.50
N PRO A 319 6.27 13.32 -2.41
CA PRO A 319 6.86 13.74 -1.14
C PRO A 319 5.96 14.73 -0.38
N GLY A 320 5.90 14.59 0.95
CA GLY A 320 5.07 15.44 1.82
C GLY A 320 4.56 14.71 3.05
N LEU A 321 4.50 13.38 3.04
CA LEU A 321 4.00 12.58 4.15
C LEU A 321 5.12 12.14 5.11
N ARG A 322 4.82 12.11 6.42
CA ARG A 322 5.74 11.60 7.44
C ARG A 322 5.17 10.34 8.10
N VAL A 323 6.05 9.37 8.30
CA VAL A 323 5.81 8.25 9.22
C VAL A 323 6.52 8.62 10.51
N ASP A 324 5.81 8.55 11.64
CA ASP A 324 6.44 8.80 12.94
C ASP A 324 7.51 7.73 13.20
N ARG A 325 8.77 8.16 13.32
CA ARG A 325 9.93 7.27 13.49
C ARG A 325 10.24 6.99 14.95
N GLY A 326 9.63 7.71 15.90
CA GLY A 326 9.87 7.53 17.33
C GLY A 326 9.58 6.12 17.83
N ILE A 327 8.73 5.37 17.10
CA ILE A 327 8.08 4.14 17.56
C ILE A 327 8.38 2.94 16.63
N LEU A 328 9.20 3.13 15.57
CA LEU A 328 9.82 1.97 14.89
C LEU A 328 10.82 1.24 15.79
N LYS A 329 11.23 1.85 16.91
CA LYS A 329 12.10 1.22 17.91
C LYS A 329 11.37 0.20 18.79
N ASP A 330 10.04 0.28 18.89
CA ASP A 330 9.22 -0.64 19.71
C ASP A 330 8.66 -1.82 18.89
N LEU A 331 9.02 -1.89 17.60
CA LEU A 331 8.69 -2.95 16.64
C LEU A 331 9.93 -3.67 16.10
N VAL A 332 11.11 -3.44 16.70
CA VAL A 332 12.42 -3.99 16.30
C VAL A 332 12.93 -4.95 17.35
#